data_AF-A0A534QAW1-F1
#
_entry.id   AF-A0A534QAW1-F1
#
_cell.length_a   1.000
_cell.length_b   1.000
_cell.length_c   1.000
_cell.angle_alpha   90.00
_cell.angle_beta   90.00
_cell.angle_gamma   90.00
#
_symmetry.space_group_name_H-M   'P 1'
#
loop_
_entity.id
_entity.type
_entity.pdbx_description
1 polymer ?
#
loop_
_entity_poly.entity_id
_entity_poly.type
_entity_poly.pdbx_seq_one_letter_code
_entity_poly.pdbx_strand_id
1 'polypeptide(L)'
;MIGILFGFRCSSVSIRPDEARGSLGRVVPLEERTGGQLAEISRETVERWVCVLFAGYSAEVRFAPDARDAAREGARGDDEQAEGYLERAAMATGSIRSLLRARTAALVEQHWAAIESVARALLKHEEFDSDEAERICAIARGEATESDLDLYRARRAAAAARAPSGLVEHENGSVTVDCSDERTRALYRPRREDGEASK
;
A
#
# COMPACT_ATOMS: atom_id res chain seq x y z
N MET A 1 2.39 4.04 -2.57
CA MET A 1 2.36 2.56 -2.68
C MET A 1 3.30 1.94 -1.65
N ILE A 2 2.73 1.37 -0.58
CA ILE A 2 3.25 0.27 0.26
C ILE A 2 2.06 -0.65 0.66
N GLY A 3 0.86 -0.43 0.07
CA GLY A 3 -0.40 -1.06 0.47
C GLY A 3 -0.31 -2.58 0.64
N ILE A 4 0.32 -3.29 -0.30
CA ILE A 4 0.47 -4.75 -0.26
C ILE A 4 1.27 -5.20 0.98
N LEU A 5 2.33 -4.49 1.34
CA LEU A 5 3.12 -4.77 2.55
C LEU A 5 2.31 -4.50 3.84
N PHE A 6 1.25 -3.70 3.74
CA PHE A 6 0.28 -3.46 4.82
C PHE A 6 -1.03 -4.25 4.68
N GLY A 7 -1.12 -5.20 3.76
CA GLY A 7 -2.30 -6.06 3.57
C GLY A 7 -3.40 -5.47 2.69
N PHE A 8 -3.13 -4.40 1.93
CA PHE A 8 -4.06 -3.81 0.96
C PHE A 8 -3.66 -4.13 -0.47
N ARG A 9 -4.59 -4.69 -1.26
CA ARG A 9 -4.42 -4.80 -2.70
C ARG A 9 -4.62 -3.43 -3.36
N CYS A 10 -3.70 -3.01 -4.22
CA CYS A 10 -3.94 -1.90 -5.16
C CYS A 10 -4.43 -2.46 -6.49
N SER A 11 -5.11 -1.66 -7.31
CA SER A 11 -5.45 -2.06 -8.69
C SER A 11 -4.24 -1.92 -9.61
N SER A 12 -3.53 -0.80 -9.46
CA SER A 12 -2.29 -0.50 -10.16
C SER A 12 -1.40 0.38 -9.31
N VAL A 13 -0.17 0.51 -9.79
CA VAL A 13 0.89 1.35 -9.26
C VAL A 13 1.41 2.17 -10.42
N SER A 14 1.49 3.49 -10.26
CA SER A 14 1.96 4.38 -11.31
C SER A 14 2.74 5.56 -10.74
N ILE A 15 3.71 6.06 -11.51
CA ILE A 15 4.34 7.39 -11.34
C ILE A 15 3.82 8.41 -12.34
N ARG A 16 2.89 8.02 -13.23
CA ARG A 16 2.25 8.96 -14.13
C ARG A 16 1.32 9.88 -13.32
N PRO A 17 1.41 11.19 -13.50
CA PRO A 17 0.46 12.12 -12.91
C PRO A 17 -0.96 11.77 -13.39
N ASP A 18 -1.92 11.74 -12.47
CA ASP A 18 -3.33 11.75 -12.81
C ASP A 18 -3.73 13.21 -13.08
N GLU A 19 -3.49 13.66 -14.32
CA GLU A 19 -3.75 15.04 -14.76
C GLU A 19 -5.23 15.42 -14.61
N ALA A 20 -6.15 14.46 -14.73
CA ALA A 20 -7.59 14.70 -14.58
C ALA A 20 -7.99 15.06 -13.13
N ARG A 21 -7.17 14.68 -12.15
CA ARG A 21 -7.43 14.90 -10.73
C ARG A 21 -6.34 15.66 -10.00
N GLY A 22 -5.35 16.18 -10.73
CA GLY A 22 -4.30 17.07 -10.20
C GLY A 22 -3.37 16.41 -9.18
N SER A 23 -3.10 15.11 -9.31
CA SER A 23 -2.32 14.34 -8.34
C SER A 23 -1.10 13.67 -8.99
N LEU A 24 0.05 13.72 -8.31
CA LEU A 24 1.26 12.96 -8.68
C LEU A 24 1.17 11.45 -8.34
N GLY A 25 0.00 11.01 -7.84
CA GLY A 25 -0.26 9.66 -7.37
C GLY A 25 -1.30 9.69 -6.23
N ARG A 26 -2.35 8.88 -6.33
CA ARG A 26 -3.45 8.86 -5.35
C ARG A 26 -3.46 7.54 -4.58
N VAL A 27 -3.54 7.61 -3.25
CA VAL A 27 -4.02 6.48 -2.44
C VAL A 27 -5.55 6.54 -2.46
N VAL A 28 -6.21 5.52 -3.02
CA VAL A 28 -7.69 5.43 -3.07
C VAL A 28 -8.26 5.56 -1.66
N PRO A 29 -9.06 6.58 -1.32
CA PRO A 29 -9.53 6.82 0.04
C PRO A 29 -10.21 5.60 0.66
N LEU A 30 -10.07 5.42 1.98
CA LEU A 30 -10.59 4.26 2.70
C LEU A 30 -12.12 4.15 2.59
N GLU A 31 -12.81 5.28 2.45
CA GLU A 31 -14.25 5.37 2.25
C GLU A 31 -14.67 4.76 0.92
N GLU A 32 -13.94 5.06 -0.16
CA GLU A 32 -14.17 4.47 -1.48
C GLU A 32 -13.93 2.95 -1.44
N ARG A 33 -13.05 2.48 -0.55
CA ARG A 33 -12.79 1.04 -0.36
C ARG A 33 -13.82 0.32 0.51
N THR A 34 -14.53 1.06 1.35
CA THR A 34 -15.46 0.50 2.35
C THR A 34 -16.92 0.86 2.08
N GLY A 35 -17.21 1.47 0.92
CA GLY A 35 -18.57 1.93 0.60
C GLY A 35 -19.07 3.04 1.52
N GLY A 36 -18.16 3.78 2.18
CA GLY A 36 -18.48 4.94 3.02
C GLY A 36 -18.77 4.64 4.50
N GLN A 37 -18.78 3.39 4.95
CA GLN A 37 -19.05 3.02 6.35
C GLN A 37 -17.78 2.94 7.20
N LEU A 38 -17.16 4.08 7.50
CA LEU A 38 -16.00 4.16 8.40
C LEU A 38 -16.28 3.69 9.83
N ALA A 39 -17.53 3.85 10.32
CA ALA A 39 -17.92 3.49 11.68
C ALA A 39 -17.89 1.97 11.95
N GLU A 40 -17.88 1.15 10.90
CA GLU A 40 -17.81 -0.31 10.98
C GLU A 40 -16.40 -0.85 10.68
N ILE A 41 -15.44 0.04 10.40
CA ILE A 41 -14.06 -0.36 10.11
C ILE A 41 -13.33 -0.68 11.40
N SER A 42 -12.73 -1.87 11.45
CA SER A 42 -11.93 -2.28 12.60
C SER A 42 -10.78 -1.29 12.83
N ARG A 43 -10.44 -1.07 14.11
CA ARG A 43 -9.25 -0.31 14.53
C ARG A 43 -8.00 -0.76 13.77
N GLU A 44 -7.81 -2.07 13.60
CA GLU A 44 -6.67 -2.64 12.90
C GLU A 44 -6.59 -2.18 11.43
N THR A 45 -7.73 -2.10 10.74
CA THR A 45 -7.79 -1.61 9.36
C THR A 45 -7.43 -0.13 9.29
N VAL A 46 -7.93 0.70 10.21
CA VAL A 46 -7.56 2.12 10.30
C VAL A 46 -6.06 2.28 10.54
N GLU A 47 -5.50 1.54 11.50
CA GLU A 47 -4.06 1.58 11.79
C GLU A 47 -3.22 1.20 10.57
N ARG A 48 -3.57 0.10 9.89
CA ARG A 48 -2.89 -0.30 8.66
C ARG A 48 -2.99 0.78 7.58
N TRP A 49 -4.16 1.39 7.42
CA TRP A 49 -4.37 2.43 6.41
C TRP A 49 -3.56 3.69 6.70
N VAL A 50 -3.51 4.12 7.95
CA VAL A 50 -2.66 5.23 8.40
C VAL A 50 -1.18 4.93 8.15
N CYS A 51 -0.73 3.69 8.36
CA CYS A 51 0.64 3.31 8.01
C CYS A 51 0.92 3.41 6.50
N VAL A 52 -0.07 3.13 5.63
CA VAL A 52 0.08 3.33 4.16
C VAL A 52 0.34 4.79 3.83
N LEU A 53 -0.34 5.72 4.51
CA LEU A 53 -0.18 7.16 4.31
C LEU A 53 1.18 7.65 4.81
N PHE A 54 1.66 7.15 5.96
CA PHE A 54 2.98 7.51 6.47
C PHE A 54 4.14 6.89 5.68
N ALA A 55 3.87 5.88 4.87
CA ALA A 55 4.90 5.10 4.21
C ALA A 55 5.70 5.89 3.18
N GLY A 56 5.09 6.86 2.49
CA GLY A 56 5.77 7.74 1.54
C GLY A 56 6.88 8.54 2.19
N TYR A 57 6.53 9.30 3.24
CA TYR A 57 7.50 10.03 4.05
C TYR A 57 8.60 9.13 4.61
N SER A 58 8.23 7.98 5.19
CA SER A 58 9.22 7.07 5.78
C SER A 58 10.20 6.51 4.74
N ALA A 59 9.73 6.16 3.53
CA ALA A 59 10.59 5.71 2.45
C ALA A 59 11.50 6.82 1.93
N GLU A 60 11.00 8.04 1.78
CA GLU A 60 11.78 9.18 1.30
C GLU A 60 12.88 9.58 2.28
N VAL A 61 12.57 9.67 3.58
CA VAL A 61 13.58 9.97 4.61
C VAL A 61 14.61 8.86 4.73
N ARG A 62 14.21 7.60 4.51
CA ARG A 62 15.16 6.48 4.49
C ARG A 62 16.09 6.51 3.27
N PHE A 63 15.61 6.98 2.13
CA PHE A 63 16.38 7.13 0.90
C PHE A 63 17.32 8.35 0.95
N ALA A 64 16.80 9.50 1.37
CA ALA A 64 17.48 10.78 1.39
C ALA A 64 17.26 11.50 2.73
N PRO A 65 18.02 11.14 3.79
CA PRO A 65 17.85 11.73 5.12
C PRO A 65 17.99 13.26 5.14
N ASP A 66 18.84 13.81 4.29
CA ASP A 66 19.08 15.26 4.19
C ASP A 66 17.91 16.02 3.53
N ALA A 67 17.00 15.31 2.85
CA ALA A 67 15.81 15.88 2.22
C ALA A 67 14.57 15.85 3.14
N ARG A 68 14.76 15.62 4.44
CA ARG A 68 13.66 15.42 5.40
C ARG A 68 12.61 16.53 5.42
N ASP A 69 13.02 17.78 5.24
CA ASP A 69 12.09 18.91 5.21
C ASP A 69 11.25 18.93 3.93
N ALA A 70 11.85 18.60 2.78
CA ALA A 70 11.12 18.44 1.53
C ALA A 70 10.16 17.23 1.60
N ALA A 71 10.61 16.11 2.16
CA ALA A 71 9.78 14.92 2.40
C ALA A 71 8.58 15.23 3.31
N ARG A 72 8.78 16.09 4.33
CA ARG A 72 7.71 16.53 5.22
C ARG A 72 6.66 17.35 4.46
N GLU A 73 7.10 18.27 3.60
CA GLU A 73 6.18 19.08 2.80
C GLU A 73 5.39 18.22 1.80
N GLY A 74 6.08 17.31 1.09
CA GLY A 74 5.44 16.39 0.14
C GLY A 74 4.41 15.46 0.79
N ALA A 75 4.65 15.05 2.04
CA ALA A 75 3.75 14.17 2.79
C ALA A 75 2.63 14.90 3.54
N ARG A 76 2.50 16.23 3.41
CA ARG A 76 1.51 17.01 4.16
C ARG A 76 0.07 16.53 3.92
N GLY A 77 -0.29 16.26 2.67
CA GLY A 77 -1.63 15.76 2.33
C GLY A 77 -1.92 14.37 2.93
N ASP A 78 -0.94 13.48 2.93
CA ASP A 78 -1.04 12.15 3.55
C ASP A 78 -1.18 12.27 5.08
N ASP A 79 -0.45 13.20 5.70
CA ASP A 79 -0.52 13.48 7.13
C ASP A 79 -1.87 14.07 7.55
N GLU A 80 -2.42 15.00 6.78
CA GLU A 80 -3.76 15.57 6.99
C GLU A 80 -4.84 14.48 6.84
N GLN A 81 -4.71 13.61 5.83
CA GLN A 81 -5.65 12.51 5.62
C GLN A 81 -5.57 11.47 6.75
N ALA A 82 -4.37 11.13 7.22
CA ALA A 82 -4.16 10.21 8.32
C ALA A 82 -4.80 10.71 9.61
N GLU A 83 -4.65 11.99 9.94
CA GLU A 83 -5.28 12.61 11.10
C GLU A 83 -6.81 12.50 11.00
N GLY A 84 -7.39 12.81 9.83
CA GLY A 84 -8.83 12.68 9.61
C GLY A 84 -9.35 11.24 9.80
N TYR A 85 -8.58 10.21 9.47
CA TYR A 85 -8.96 8.82 9.79
C TYR A 85 -8.88 8.51 11.29
N LEU A 86 -7.82 8.98 11.97
CA LEU A 86 -7.65 8.78 13.41
C LEU A 86 -8.76 9.49 14.20
N GLU A 87 -9.15 10.70 13.80
CA GLU A 87 -10.24 11.45 14.43
C GLU A 87 -11.58 10.73 14.29
N ARG A 88 -11.93 10.30 13.07
CA ARG A 88 -13.19 9.58 12.80
C ARG A 88 -13.27 8.23 13.48
N ALA A 89 -12.13 7.58 13.70
CA ALA A 89 -12.04 6.33 14.46
C ALA A 89 -11.99 6.55 16.00
N ALA A 90 -12.08 7.80 16.48
CA ALA A 90 -11.90 8.17 17.88
C ALA A 90 -10.56 7.70 18.48
N MET A 91 -9.50 7.73 17.67
CA MET A 91 -8.15 7.32 18.01
C MET A 91 -7.15 8.47 18.09
N ALA A 92 -7.52 9.68 17.63
CA ALA A 92 -6.64 10.86 17.53
C ALA A 92 -5.98 11.22 18.87
N THR A 93 -4.78 10.67 19.08
CA THR A 93 -3.93 10.89 20.24
C THR A 93 -2.49 11.02 19.75
N GLY A 94 -1.71 11.91 20.37
CA GLY A 94 -0.30 12.07 20.00
C GLY A 94 0.52 10.78 20.12
N SER A 95 0.15 9.90 21.05
CA SER A 95 0.79 8.60 21.26
C SER A 95 0.49 7.61 20.14
N ILE A 96 -0.76 7.49 19.66
CA ILE A 96 -1.08 6.57 18.57
C ILE A 96 -0.39 7.00 17.28
N ARG A 97 -0.37 8.31 16.99
CA ARG A 97 0.25 8.83 15.78
C ARG A 97 1.75 8.55 15.78
N SER A 98 2.41 8.80 16.90
CA SER A 98 3.84 8.52 17.07
C SER A 98 4.16 7.04 16.93
N LEU A 99 3.33 6.18 17.54
CA LEU A 99 3.45 4.72 17.43
C LEU A 99 3.32 4.25 15.98
N LEU A 100 2.30 4.72 15.25
CA LEU A 100 2.08 4.33 13.86
C LEU A 100 3.19 4.82 12.93
N ARG A 101 3.74 6.02 13.16
CA ARG A 101 4.94 6.48 12.43
C ARG A 101 6.15 5.58 12.69
N ALA A 102 6.43 5.25 13.95
CA ALA A 102 7.55 4.38 14.31
C ALA A 102 7.39 2.98 13.70
N ARG A 103 6.18 2.42 13.78
CA ARG A 103 5.83 1.13 13.15
C ARG A 103 6.00 1.17 11.63
N THR A 104 5.57 2.24 10.99
CA THR A 104 5.72 2.44 9.54
C THR A 104 7.19 2.50 9.15
N ALA A 105 8.01 3.27 9.87
CA ALA A 105 9.45 3.35 9.61
C ALA A 105 10.14 1.98 9.77
N ALA A 106 9.78 1.20 10.80
CA ALA A 106 10.30 -0.15 10.98
C ALA A 106 9.91 -1.10 9.83
N LEU A 107 8.68 -1.00 9.33
CA LEU A 107 8.21 -1.80 8.19
C LEU A 107 8.90 -1.39 6.89
N VAL A 108 9.15 -0.09 6.69
CA VAL A 108 9.95 0.40 5.56
C VAL A 108 11.37 -0.15 5.61
N GLU A 109 12.01 -0.14 6.78
CA GLU A 109 13.36 -0.70 6.92
C GLU A 109 13.37 -2.20 6.65
N GLN A 110 12.44 -2.95 7.25
CA GLN A 110 12.33 -4.40 7.08
C GLN A 110 12.14 -4.81 5.62
N HIS A 111 11.39 -4.01 4.85
CA HIS A 111 11.04 -4.31 3.46
C HIS A 111 11.79 -3.45 2.43
N TRP A 112 12.90 -2.82 2.83
CA TRP A 112 13.63 -1.87 1.98
C TRP A 112 13.97 -2.42 0.60
N ALA A 113 14.48 -3.66 0.53
CA ALA A 113 14.83 -4.30 -0.73
C ALA A 113 13.63 -4.43 -1.70
N ALA A 114 12.44 -4.74 -1.18
CA ALA A 114 11.24 -4.83 -1.99
C ALA A 114 10.76 -3.45 -2.46
N ILE A 115 10.80 -2.45 -1.58
CA ILE A 115 10.45 -1.05 -1.89
C ILE A 115 11.37 -0.51 -2.99
N GLU A 116 12.67 -0.76 -2.87
CA GLU A 116 13.66 -0.33 -3.86
C GLU A 116 13.45 -1.00 -5.21
N SER A 117 13.23 -2.32 -5.25
CA SER A 117 12.94 -3.05 -6.49
C SER A 117 11.70 -2.51 -7.19
N VAL A 118 10.64 -2.23 -6.42
CA VAL A 118 9.40 -1.65 -6.92
C VAL A 118 9.62 -0.23 -7.47
N ALA A 119 10.38 0.62 -6.76
CA ALA A 119 10.71 1.97 -7.24
C ALA A 119 11.55 1.94 -8.54
N ARG A 120 12.53 1.03 -8.63
CA ARG A 120 13.32 0.82 -9.85
C ARG A 120 12.45 0.33 -11.01
N ALA A 121 11.51 -0.58 -10.74
CA ALA A 121 10.57 -1.04 -11.75
C ALA A 121 9.67 0.10 -12.24
N LEU A 122 9.23 1.00 -11.35
CA LEU A 122 8.42 2.16 -11.74
C LEU A 122 9.19 3.13 -12.63
N LEU A 123 10.47 3.37 -12.35
CA LEU A 123 11.32 4.20 -13.22
C LEU A 123 11.48 3.61 -14.63
N LYS A 124 11.36 2.29 -14.78
CA LYS A 124 11.53 1.60 -16.07
C LYS A 124 10.22 1.44 -16.83
N HIS A 125 9.12 1.19 -16.13
CA HIS A 125 7.86 0.78 -16.74
C HIS A 125 6.74 1.81 -16.57
N GLU A 126 6.96 2.84 -15.74
CA GLU A 126 6.04 3.92 -15.37
C GLU A 126 4.77 3.47 -14.63
N GLU A 127 4.22 2.31 -14.96
CA GLU A 127 3.00 1.75 -14.41
C GLU A 127 3.01 0.21 -14.49
N PHE A 128 2.41 -0.43 -13.49
CA PHE A 128 2.11 -1.86 -13.50
C PHE A 128 0.98 -2.20 -12.52
N ASP A 129 0.33 -3.35 -12.72
CA ASP A 129 -0.74 -3.84 -11.83
C ASP A 129 -0.19 -4.45 -10.52
N SER A 130 -1.08 -4.81 -9.60
CA SER A 130 -0.71 -5.40 -8.31
C SER A 130 -0.02 -6.76 -8.42
N ASP A 131 -0.38 -7.58 -9.40
CA ASP A 131 0.18 -8.93 -9.55
C ASP A 131 1.63 -8.86 -10.04
N GLU A 132 1.93 -7.87 -10.88
CA GLU A 132 3.29 -7.53 -11.27
C GLU A 132 4.08 -6.99 -10.07
N ALA A 133 3.49 -6.08 -9.28
CA ALA A 133 4.11 -5.56 -8.06
C ALA A 133 4.45 -6.67 -7.05
N GLU A 134 3.55 -7.64 -6.88
CA GLU A 134 3.73 -8.77 -5.96
C GLU A 134 4.87 -9.69 -6.41
N ARG A 135 5.03 -9.89 -7.73
CA ARG A 135 6.17 -10.62 -8.32
C ARG A 135 7.48 -9.89 -8.15
N ILE A 136 7.51 -8.57 -8.37
CA ILE A 136 8.70 -7.75 -8.12
C ILE A 136 9.13 -7.86 -6.64
N CYS A 137 8.16 -7.83 -5.72
CA CYS A 137 8.43 -8.04 -4.30
C CYS A 137 8.96 -9.46 -4.02
N ALA A 138 8.39 -10.50 -4.65
CA ALA A 138 8.84 -11.88 -4.49
C ALA A 138 10.27 -12.09 -4.99
N ILE A 139 10.64 -11.48 -6.12
CA ILE A 139 12.02 -11.47 -6.62
C ILE A 139 12.97 -10.83 -5.60
N ALA A 140 12.58 -9.67 -5.05
CA ALA A 140 13.39 -8.98 -4.04
C ALA A 140 13.58 -9.81 -2.75
N ARG A 141 12.66 -10.73 -2.45
CA ARG A 141 12.77 -11.68 -1.33
C ARG A 141 13.46 -13.01 -1.69
N GLY A 142 13.84 -13.20 -2.96
CA GLY A 142 14.41 -14.46 -3.45
C GLY A 142 13.40 -15.61 -3.59
N GLU A 143 12.11 -15.30 -3.62
CA GLU A 143 11.00 -16.26 -3.72
C GLU A 143 10.58 -16.53 -5.18
N ALA A 144 11.02 -15.67 -6.11
CA ALA A 144 10.72 -15.76 -7.54
C ALA A 144 11.93 -15.28 -8.37
N THR A 145 11.88 -15.49 -9.67
CA THR A 145 12.92 -15.08 -10.63
C THR A 145 12.41 -14.04 -11.62
N GLU A 146 13.33 -13.31 -12.27
CA GLU A 146 12.99 -12.39 -13.37
C GLU A 146 12.24 -13.12 -14.51
N SER A 147 12.56 -14.39 -14.76
CA SER A 147 11.85 -15.22 -15.73
C SER A 147 10.37 -15.40 -15.40
N ASP A 148 10.00 -15.49 -14.11
CA ASP A 148 8.61 -15.59 -13.68
C ASP A 148 7.84 -14.29 -13.95
N LEU A 149 8.51 -13.15 -13.78
CA LEU A 149 7.97 -11.83 -14.07
C LEU A 149 7.81 -11.62 -15.59
N ASP A 150 8.79 -12.02 -16.39
CA ASP A 150 8.71 -11.92 -17.85
C ASP A 150 7.60 -12.80 -18.43
N LEU A 151 7.43 -14.02 -17.89
CA LEU A 151 6.33 -14.90 -18.26
C LEU A 151 4.96 -14.27 -17.92
N TYR A 152 4.85 -13.63 -16.76
CA TYR A 152 3.65 -12.90 -16.37
C TYR A 152 3.34 -11.75 -17.34
N ARG A 153 4.34 -10.92 -17.65
CA ARG A 153 4.19 -9.80 -18.61
C ARG A 153 3.78 -10.27 -19.99
N ALA A 154 4.39 -11.34 -20.50
CA ALA A 154 4.05 -11.93 -21.78
C ALA A 154 2.59 -12.44 -21.82
N ARG A 155 2.14 -13.10 -20.75
CA ARG A 155 0.74 -13.55 -20.62
C ARG A 155 -0.23 -12.38 -20.58
N ARG A 156 0.07 -11.32 -19.83
CA ARG A 156 -0.75 -10.11 -19.76
C ARG A 156 -0.87 -9.43 -21.12
N ALA A 157 0.26 -9.25 -21.82
CA ALA A 157 0.27 -8.66 -23.16
C ALA A 157 -0.56 -9.49 -24.16
N ALA A 158 -0.44 -10.82 -24.12
CA ALA A 158 -1.23 -11.70 -24.97
C ALA A 158 -2.74 -11.64 -24.65
N ALA A 159 -3.11 -11.51 -23.37
CA ALA A 159 -4.49 -11.31 -22.97
C ALA A 159 -5.05 -9.97 -23.46
N ALA A 160 -4.29 -8.88 -23.32
CA ALA A 160 -4.69 -7.56 -23.81
C ALA A 160 -4.88 -7.53 -25.33
N ALA A 161 -4.00 -8.21 -26.10
CA ALA A 161 -4.12 -8.33 -27.55
C ALA A 161 -5.32 -9.18 -28.00
N ARG A 162 -5.86 -10.04 -27.13
CA ARG A 162 -7.04 -10.88 -27.40
C ARG A 162 -8.35 -10.24 -26.96
N ALA A 163 -8.31 -9.14 -26.21
CA ALA A 163 -9.51 -8.42 -25.84
C ALA A 163 -10.14 -7.82 -27.11
N PRO A 164 -11.40 -8.15 -27.44
CA PRO A 164 -12.06 -7.57 -28.60
C PRO A 164 -12.16 -6.05 -28.42
N SER A 165 -11.72 -5.30 -29.43
CA SER A 165 -12.00 -3.87 -29.58
C SER A 165 -13.50 -3.69 -29.73
N GLY A 166 -14.20 -3.55 -28.60
CA GLY A 166 -15.65 -3.47 -28.56
C GLY A 166 -16.08 -2.55 -27.43
N LEU A 167 -16.64 -1.40 -27.82
CA LEU A 167 -17.51 -0.59 -26.98
C LEU A 167 -18.51 -1.50 -26.26
N VAL A 168 -18.42 -1.55 -24.94
CA VAL A 168 -19.46 -2.13 -24.11
C VAL A 168 -19.87 -1.06 -23.11
N GLU A 169 -20.91 -0.31 -23.47
CA GLU A 169 -21.77 0.34 -22.48
C GLU A 169 -22.40 -0.78 -21.66
N HIS A 170 -22.12 -0.84 -20.35
CA HIS A 170 -23.00 -1.57 -19.44
C HIS A 170 -23.18 -0.84 -18.13
N GLU A 171 -24.47 -0.76 -17.81
CA GLU A 171 -25.14 -0.11 -16.70
C GLU A 171 -24.73 -0.67 -15.34
N ASN A 172 -24.94 0.19 -14.34
CA ASN A 172 -24.79 -0.03 -12.90
C ASN A 172 -25.16 -1.45 -12.42
N GLY A 173 -24.16 -2.19 -11.95
CA GLY A 173 -24.34 -3.39 -11.13
C GLY A 173 -23.43 -3.33 -9.90
N SER A 174 -24.01 -3.16 -8.72
CA SER A 174 -23.31 -3.12 -7.44
C SER A 174 -22.59 -4.44 -7.14
N VAL A 175 -21.29 -4.39 -6.89
CA VAL A 175 -20.50 -5.53 -6.41
C VAL A 175 -20.37 -5.44 -4.89
N THR A 176 -21.01 -6.36 -4.17
CA THR A 176 -20.76 -6.62 -2.75
C THR A 176 -19.41 -7.31 -2.58
N VAL A 177 -18.52 -6.71 -1.79
CA VAL A 177 -17.22 -7.28 -1.43
C VAL A 177 -17.39 -8.14 -0.18
N ASP A 178 -17.14 -9.44 -0.32
CA ASP A 178 -17.02 -10.37 0.81
C ASP A 178 -15.62 -10.20 1.45
N CYS A 179 -15.60 -9.73 2.70
CA CYS A 179 -14.39 -9.47 3.48
C CYS A 179 -13.84 -10.70 4.22
N SER A 180 -14.20 -11.91 3.80
CA SER A 180 -13.86 -13.16 4.51
C SER A 180 -12.75 -13.96 3.83
N ASP A 181 -11.61 -13.34 3.48
CA ASP A 181 -10.45 -14.11 2.99
C ASP A 181 -9.52 -14.50 4.16
N GLU A 182 -9.71 -15.71 4.68
CA GLU A 182 -8.97 -16.30 5.81
C GLU A 182 -7.46 -16.52 5.53
N ARG A 183 -6.97 -16.24 4.31
CA ARG A 183 -5.57 -16.48 3.94
C ARG A 183 -4.56 -15.50 4.54
N THR A 184 -4.99 -14.37 5.11
CA THR A 184 -4.08 -13.38 5.70
C THR A 184 -3.69 -13.66 7.16
N ARG A 185 -4.28 -14.69 7.80
CA ARG A 185 -4.02 -15.04 9.21
C ARG A 185 -2.63 -15.64 9.48
N ALA A 186 -1.88 -16.04 8.45
CA ALA A 186 -0.61 -16.74 8.62
C ALA A 186 0.62 -15.83 8.81
N LEU A 187 0.52 -14.53 8.54
CA LEU A 187 1.67 -13.62 8.52
C LEU A 187 1.87 -12.80 9.80
N TYR A 188 1.03 -12.96 10.82
CA TYR A 188 1.14 -12.21 12.06
C TYR A 188 0.91 -13.11 13.29
N ARG A 189 2.00 -13.65 13.84
CA ARG A 189 2.03 -14.09 15.25
C ARG A 189 2.78 -13.04 16.06
N PRO A 190 2.13 -12.29 16.97
CA PRO A 190 2.87 -11.49 17.92
C PRO A 190 3.73 -12.42 18.80
N ARG A 191 5.02 -12.06 18.92
CA ARG A 191 5.98 -12.72 19.80
C ARG A 191 5.48 -12.56 21.23
N ARG A 192 5.26 -13.66 21.96
CA ARG A 192 4.98 -13.62 23.40
C ARG A 192 6.22 -13.08 24.09
N GLU A 193 6.06 -12.00 24.85
CA GLU A 193 7.05 -11.55 25.82
C GLU A 193 6.95 -12.48 27.03
N ASP A 194 7.87 -13.42 27.14
CA ASP A 194 8.09 -14.17 28.37
C ASP A 194 8.85 -13.23 29.33
N GLY A 195 8.09 -12.52 30.16
CA GLY A 195 8.61 -11.83 31.33
C GLY A 195 8.96 -12.85 32.41
N GLU A 196 10.25 -13.15 32.56
CA GLU A 196 10.79 -13.76 33.77
C GLU A 196 10.65 -12.78 34.94
N ALA A 197 9.67 -13.03 35.79
CA ALA A 197 9.65 -12.52 37.15
C ALA A 197 10.45 -13.50 38.04
N SER A 198 11.68 -13.16 38.37
CA SER A 198 12.40 -13.80 39.49
C SER A 198 12.20 -12.97 40.76
N LYS A 199 11.61 -13.63 41.76
CA LYS A 199 11.73 -13.28 43.19
C LYS A 199 12.98 -13.92 43.75
#